data_AF-A0A8J4S255-F1
#
_entry.id   AF-A0A8J4S255-F1
#
_cell.length_a   1.000
_cell.length_b   1.000
_cell.length_c   1.000
_cell.angle_alpha   90.00
_cell.angle_beta   90.00
_cell.angle_gamma   90.00
#
_symmetry.space_group_name_H-M   'P 1'
#
loop_
_entity.id
_entity.type
_entity.pdbx_description
1 polymer ?
#
loop_
_entity_poly.entity_id
_entity_poly.type
_entity_poly.pdbx_seq_one_letter_code
_entity_poly.pdbx_strand_id
1 'polypeptide(L)'
;MDLPPSFKEWLRILYVVFAFCSALCLGALKGLLVGPIAALILVIGNVGVILSLFPSHAAWTVYSLIKTNRFDAPLKVAILAGLPALFGLWLGLSIAGSVLVGVGYGFFTPWVSAFEAFREDNESKKFIHCIVDGTWGTIKGSCTVVRDFADICYHSYPLYLEELRESPASNELRALRLIHVPACIIAGLMGLMVDIPLYTAIAVVKSPYMLFKGWFRLIHDLISREGPFLETACIPIAGLTILLWPIFVVASILIAIFSSIFIGLYASVVVYQERSFRRGLAYVIAMVAEFDEYTNDWLYLREGTVLPNQAPVSKEKCCSII
;
A
#
# COMPACT_ATOMS: atom_id res chain seq x y z
N MET A 1 53.33 7.35 -15.69
CA MET A 1 53.15 5.90 -15.50
C MET A 1 51.68 5.63 -15.69
N ASP A 2 51.30 5.30 -16.92
CA ASP A 2 49.91 5.01 -17.26
C ASP A 2 49.57 3.62 -16.75
N LEU A 3 48.61 3.58 -15.82
CA LEU A 3 48.13 2.35 -15.20
C LEU A 3 47.47 1.46 -16.28
N PRO A 4 47.69 0.14 -16.28
CA PRO A 4 47.06 -0.75 -17.26
C PRO A 4 45.53 -0.65 -17.16
N PRO A 5 44.81 -0.68 -18.30
CA PRO A 5 43.37 -0.40 -18.36
C PRO A 5 42.55 -1.32 -17.44
N SER A 6 42.97 -2.58 -17.28
CA SER A 6 42.32 -3.56 -16.39
C SER A 6 42.38 -3.20 -14.91
N PHE A 7 43.45 -2.54 -14.44
CA PHE A 7 43.61 -2.16 -13.04
C PHE A 7 42.75 -0.95 -12.69
N LYS A 8 42.57 -0.02 -13.64
CA LYS A 8 41.67 1.13 -13.49
C LYS A 8 40.20 0.69 -13.42
N GLU A 9 39.81 -0.31 -14.21
CA GLU A 9 38.47 -0.91 -14.14
C GLU A 9 38.23 -1.63 -12.80
N TRP A 10 39.20 -2.42 -12.33
CA TRP A 10 39.11 -3.11 -11.05
C TRP A 10 38.97 -2.14 -9.86
N LEU A 11 39.75 -1.06 -9.84
CA LEU A 11 39.63 0.01 -8.83
C LEU A 11 38.26 0.69 -8.88
N ARG A 12 37.69 0.90 -10.07
CA ARG A 12 36.36 1.50 -10.23
C ARG A 12 35.26 0.58 -9.67
N ILE A 13 35.36 -0.72 -9.93
CA ILE A 13 34.41 -1.71 -9.37
C ILE A 13 34.50 -1.73 -7.84
N LEU A 14 35.72 -1.77 -7.29
CA LEU A 14 35.94 -1.72 -5.84
C LEU A 14 35.37 -0.45 -5.22
N TYR A 15 35.57 0.70 -5.85
CA TYR A 15 35.02 1.98 -5.38
C TYR A 15 33.48 1.98 -5.39
N VAL A 16 32.84 1.46 -6.44
CA VAL A 16 31.37 1.38 -6.51
C VAL A 16 30.81 0.45 -5.43
N VAL A 17 31.43 -0.71 -5.22
CA VAL A 17 31.03 -1.65 -4.16
C VAL A 17 31.22 -1.02 -2.78
N PHE A 18 32.36 -0.37 -2.55
CA PHE A 18 32.62 0.35 -1.29
C PHE A 18 31.61 1.48 -1.07
N ALA A 19 31.34 2.30 -2.08
CA ALA A 19 30.37 3.39 -2.01
C ALA A 19 28.97 2.86 -1.72
N PHE A 20 28.54 1.77 -2.38
CA PHE A 20 27.27 1.11 -2.13
C PHE A 20 27.17 0.60 -0.68
N CYS A 21 28.16 -0.16 -0.20
CA CYS A 21 28.18 -0.65 1.17
C CYS A 21 28.20 0.48 2.20
N SER A 22 28.94 1.57 1.91
CA SER A 22 28.96 2.75 2.77
C SER A 22 27.61 3.46 2.81
N ALA A 23 26.94 3.63 1.65
CA ALA A 23 25.60 4.21 1.56
C ALA A 23 24.57 3.34 2.29
N LEU A 24 24.69 2.02 2.18
CA LEU A 24 23.83 1.05 2.85
C LEU A 24 23.94 1.16 4.37
N CYS A 25 25.16 1.12 4.91
CA CYS A 25 25.42 1.21 6.34
C CYS A 25 25.10 2.60 6.91
N LEU A 26 25.47 3.67 6.21
CA LEU A 26 25.15 5.05 6.62
C LEU A 26 23.64 5.30 6.57
N GLY A 27 22.95 4.81 5.54
CA GLY A 27 21.50 4.87 5.43
C GLY A 27 20.80 4.13 6.55
N ALA A 28 21.24 2.90 6.87
CA ALA A 28 20.70 2.13 7.99
C ALA A 28 20.96 2.83 9.35
N LEU A 29 22.17 3.37 9.56
CA LEU A 29 22.49 4.12 10.77
C LEU A 29 21.63 5.38 10.90
N LYS A 30 21.38 6.12 9.81
CA LYS A 30 20.46 7.25 9.82
C LYS A 30 19.03 6.84 10.07
N GLY A 31 18.55 5.77 9.44
CA GLY A 31 17.24 5.20 9.70
C GLY A 31 17.08 4.86 11.19
N LEU A 32 18.14 4.39 11.84
CA LEU A 32 18.13 4.10 13.28
C LEU A 32 18.16 5.36 14.16
N LEU A 33 18.84 6.44 13.73
CA LEU A 33 18.98 7.68 14.52
C LEU A 33 17.82 8.67 14.30
N VAL A 34 17.51 8.97 13.05
CA VAL A 34 16.48 9.94 12.64
C VAL A 34 15.11 9.28 12.58
N GLY A 35 15.06 8.00 12.22
CA GLY A 35 13.81 7.29 11.99
C GLY A 35 12.90 7.20 13.22
N PRO A 36 13.38 6.97 14.45
CA PRO A 36 12.53 7.03 15.64
C PRO A 36 11.88 8.40 15.84
N ILE A 37 12.59 9.50 15.57
CA ILE A 37 12.05 10.86 15.69
C ILE A 37 10.98 11.10 14.62
N ALA A 38 11.27 10.78 13.37
CA ALA A 38 10.33 10.89 12.26
C ALA A 38 9.07 10.03 12.47
N ALA A 39 9.26 8.78 12.91
CA ALA A 39 8.19 7.86 13.25
C ALA A 39 7.32 8.40 14.39
N LEU A 40 7.92 8.93 15.46
CA LEU A 40 7.18 9.51 16.59
C LEU A 40 6.35 10.72 16.15
N ILE A 41 6.90 11.62 15.33
CA ILE A 41 6.15 12.76 14.79
C ILE A 41 4.93 12.28 14.00
N LEU A 42 5.13 11.29 13.12
CA LEU A 42 4.05 10.76 12.28
C LEU A 42 2.99 10.04 13.13
N VAL A 43 3.40 9.18 14.06
CA VAL A 43 2.50 8.43 14.93
C VAL A 43 1.70 9.38 15.82
N ILE A 44 2.36 10.30 16.54
CA ILE A 44 1.69 11.24 17.44
C ILE A 44 0.80 12.18 16.63
N GLY A 45 1.27 12.67 15.48
CA GLY A 45 0.50 13.54 14.60
C GLY A 45 -0.77 12.88 14.09
N ASN A 46 -0.67 11.70 13.48
CA ASN A 46 -1.81 10.98 12.94
C ASN A 46 -2.78 10.53 14.05
N VAL A 47 -2.28 9.99 15.16
CA VAL A 47 -3.12 9.60 16.30
C VAL A 47 -3.82 10.83 16.89
N GLY A 48 -3.13 11.97 16.98
CA GLY A 48 -3.72 13.24 17.40
C GLY A 48 -4.85 13.70 16.48
N VAL A 49 -4.65 13.65 15.16
CA VAL A 49 -5.69 13.94 14.15
C VAL A 49 -6.87 12.98 14.31
N ILE A 50 -6.61 11.68 14.42
CA ILE A 50 -7.64 10.65 14.59
C ILE A 50 -8.47 10.93 15.85
N LEU A 51 -7.83 11.08 17.01
CA LEU A 51 -8.55 11.27 18.28
C LEU A 51 -9.29 12.60 18.36
N SER A 52 -8.73 13.67 17.78
CA SER A 52 -9.36 15.01 17.80
C SER A 52 -10.55 15.12 16.86
N LEU A 53 -10.48 14.54 15.66
CA LEU A 53 -11.56 14.56 14.68
C LEU A 53 -12.56 13.41 14.85
N PHE A 54 -12.23 12.37 15.62
CA PHE A 54 -13.15 11.23 15.82
C PHE A 54 -14.54 11.62 16.34
N PRO A 55 -14.69 12.52 17.35
CA PRO A 55 -16.02 12.93 17.81
C PRO A 55 -16.83 13.65 16.74
N SER A 56 -16.20 14.53 15.95
CA SER A 56 -16.88 15.25 14.87
C SER A 56 -17.25 14.31 13.74
N HIS A 57 -16.36 13.39 13.36
CA HIS A 57 -16.62 12.35 12.37
C HIS A 57 -17.79 11.49 12.81
N ALA A 58 -17.78 10.98 14.04
CA ALA A 58 -18.84 10.15 14.57
C ALA A 58 -20.20 10.88 14.61
N ALA A 59 -20.21 12.14 15.06
CA ALA A 59 -21.41 12.97 15.05
C ALA A 59 -21.95 13.20 13.64
N TRP A 60 -21.08 13.51 12.67
CA TRP A 60 -21.46 13.68 11.26
C TRP A 60 -21.97 12.38 10.64
N THR A 61 -21.34 11.23 10.92
CA THR A 61 -21.84 9.94 10.41
C THR A 61 -23.25 9.68 10.91
N VAL A 62 -23.49 9.83 12.22
CA VAL A 62 -24.80 9.59 12.84
C VAL A 62 -25.82 10.57 12.26
N TYR A 63 -25.47 11.86 12.15
CA TYR A 63 -26.35 12.87 11.56
C TYR A 63 -26.73 12.55 10.11
N SER A 64 -25.75 12.22 9.25
CA SER A 64 -26.00 11.87 7.86
C SER A 64 -26.83 10.60 7.71
N LEU A 65 -26.61 9.58 8.56
CA LEU A 65 -27.40 8.34 8.57
C LEU A 65 -28.86 8.55 9.00
N ILE A 66 -29.11 9.46 9.96
CA ILE A 66 -30.46 9.79 10.38
C ILE A 66 -31.18 10.58 9.30
N LYS A 67 -30.50 11.57 8.72
CA LYS A 67 -31.09 12.54 7.78
C LYS A 67 -31.22 12.02 6.34
N THR A 68 -30.45 11.01 5.94
CA THR A 68 -30.56 10.45 4.58
C THR A 68 -31.93 9.82 4.33
N ASN A 69 -32.49 10.06 3.15
CA ASN A 69 -33.75 9.45 2.71
C ASN A 69 -33.55 8.13 1.95
N ARG A 70 -32.30 7.68 1.78
CA ARG A 70 -31.96 6.46 1.02
C ARG A 70 -32.31 5.18 1.78
N PHE A 71 -32.39 5.24 3.10
CA PHE A 71 -32.54 4.10 3.99
C PHE A 71 -33.89 4.13 4.72
N ASP A 72 -34.52 2.97 4.87
CA ASP A 72 -35.72 2.84 5.69
C ASP A 72 -35.41 2.79 7.19
N ALA A 73 -36.43 2.98 8.03
CA ALA A 73 -36.28 2.98 9.47
C ALA A 73 -35.58 1.73 10.06
N PRO A 74 -35.93 0.48 9.69
CA PRO A 74 -35.27 -0.69 10.26
C PRO A 74 -33.79 -0.80 9.85
N LEU A 75 -33.42 -0.42 8.62
CA LEU A 75 -32.02 -0.37 8.20
C LEU A 75 -31.23 0.68 8.96
N LYS A 76 -31.81 1.87 9.16
CA LYS A 76 -31.16 2.92 9.97
C LYS A 76 -30.85 2.41 11.37
N VAL A 77 -31.81 1.73 12.01
CA VAL A 77 -31.61 1.14 13.34
C VAL A 77 -30.53 0.06 13.31
N ALA A 78 -30.53 -0.83 12.32
CA ALA A 78 -29.53 -1.89 12.20
C ALA A 78 -28.11 -1.34 11.99
N ILE A 79 -27.94 -0.37 11.09
CA ILE A 79 -26.65 0.29 10.86
C ILE A 79 -26.21 1.04 12.12
N LEU A 80 -27.11 1.80 12.76
CA LEU A 80 -26.80 2.56 13.97
C LEU A 80 -26.43 1.65 15.14
N ALA A 81 -27.01 0.45 15.24
CA ALA A 81 -26.63 -0.56 16.23
C ALA A 81 -25.25 -1.18 15.96
N GLY A 82 -24.87 -1.37 14.69
CA GLY A 82 -23.54 -1.86 14.30
C GLY A 82 -22.45 -0.77 14.30
N LEU A 83 -22.85 0.50 14.25
CA LEU A 83 -21.95 1.64 14.10
C LEU A 83 -20.89 1.75 15.21
N PRO A 84 -21.18 1.49 16.51
CA PRO A 84 -20.17 1.48 17.56
C PRO A 84 -19.03 0.49 17.29
N ALA A 85 -19.36 -0.70 16.78
CA ALA A 85 -18.36 -1.71 16.43
C ALA A 85 -17.51 -1.25 15.23
N LEU A 86 -18.14 -0.65 14.21
CA LEU A 86 -17.43 -0.08 13.05
C LEU A 86 -16.50 1.07 13.45
N PHE A 87 -16.93 1.94 14.37
CA PHE A 87 -16.06 2.99 14.91
C PHE A 87 -14.89 2.43 15.71
N GLY A 88 -15.11 1.40 16.53
CA GLY A 88 -14.05 0.71 17.24
C GLY A 88 -13.03 0.09 16.29
N LEU A 89 -13.51 -0.60 15.24
CA LEU A 89 -12.67 -1.17 14.19
C LEU A 89 -11.87 -0.08 13.46
N TRP A 90 -12.55 0.98 13.00
CA TRP A 90 -11.92 2.10 12.32
C TRP A 90 -10.82 2.75 13.18
N LEU A 91 -11.11 3.01 14.45
CA LEU A 91 -10.16 3.62 15.38
C LEU A 91 -8.94 2.72 15.59
N GLY A 92 -9.17 1.43 15.88
CA GLY A 92 -8.11 0.45 16.09
C GLY A 92 -7.21 0.29 14.86
N LEU A 93 -7.81 0.14 13.68
CA LEU A 93 -7.08 0.01 12.42
C LEU A 93 -6.33 1.29 12.05
N SER A 94 -6.91 2.46 12.30
CA SER A 94 -6.25 3.74 12.02
C SER A 94 -5.03 3.97 12.91
N ILE A 95 -5.12 3.60 14.19
CA ILE A 95 -3.98 3.67 15.12
C ILE A 95 -2.90 2.67 14.71
N ALA A 96 -3.28 1.41 14.46
CA ALA A 96 -2.34 0.37 14.04
C ALA A 96 -1.65 0.72 12.71
N GLY A 97 -2.41 1.21 11.73
CA GLY A 97 -1.91 1.71 10.45
C GLY A 97 -0.96 2.89 10.62
N SER A 98 -1.27 3.83 11.53
CA SER A 98 -0.38 4.97 11.83
C SER A 98 0.96 4.52 12.40
N VAL A 99 0.97 3.49 13.25
CA VAL A 99 2.22 2.89 13.76
C VAL A 99 3.00 2.22 12.64
N LEU A 100 2.34 1.39 11.82
CA LEU A 100 2.98 0.67 10.72
C LEU A 100 3.60 1.65 9.70
N VAL A 101 2.82 2.65 9.27
CA VAL A 101 3.27 3.69 8.33
C VAL A 101 4.34 4.56 8.97
N GLY A 102 4.20 4.93 10.24
CA GLY A 102 5.20 5.72 10.98
C GLY A 102 6.56 5.03 11.04
N VAL A 103 6.58 3.75 11.41
CA VAL A 103 7.81 2.95 11.46
C VAL A 103 8.39 2.77 10.06
N GLY A 104 7.56 2.41 9.08
CA GLY A 104 8.00 2.23 7.69
C GLY A 104 8.60 3.51 7.10
N TYR A 105 7.87 4.62 7.17
CA TYR A 105 8.32 5.92 6.68
C TYR A 105 9.58 6.39 7.42
N GLY A 106 9.57 6.34 8.76
CA GLY A 106 10.69 6.77 9.58
C GLY A 106 11.97 5.99 9.28
N PHE A 107 11.88 4.68 9.04
CA PHE A 107 13.05 3.85 8.77
C PHE A 107 13.52 3.93 7.31
N PHE A 108 12.60 3.82 6.34
CA PHE A 108 12.97 3.73 4.93
C PHE A 108 13.29 5.08 4.30
N THR A 109 12.66 6.19 4.69
CA THR A 109 12.89 7.50 4.06
C THR A 109 14.33 8.02 4.27
N PRO A 110 14.90 8.04 5.50
CA PRO A 110 16.31 8.37 5.69
C PRO A 110 17.26 7.42 4.96
N TRP A 111 16.86 6.15 4.82
CA TRP A 111 17.67 5.16 4.11
C TRP A 111 17.73 5.45 2.61
N VAL A 112 16.58 5.67 1.97
CA VAL A 112 16.49 6.03 0.54
C VAL A 112 17.23 7.35 0.26
N SER A 113 17.04 8.36 1.11
CA SER A 113 17.74 9.65 0.96
C SER A 113 19.26 9.53 1.03
N ALA A 114 19.79 8.55 1.78
CA ALA A 114 21.22 8.28 1.79
C ALA A 114 21.73 7.82 0.42
N PHE A 115 20.97 6.97 -0.27
CA PHE A 115 21.29 6.52 -1.62
C PHE A 115 21.13 7.63 -2.66
N GLU A 116 20.15 8.52 -2.49
CA GLU A 116 20.00 9.71 -3.34
C GLU A 116 21.20 10.66 -3.20
N ALA A 117 21.73 10.87 -2.00
CA ALA A 117 22.91 11.71 -1.81
C ALA A 117 24.18 11.14 -2.50
N PHE A 118 24.28 9.82 -2.65
CA PHE A 118 25.39 9.17 -3.40
C PHE A 118 25.23 9.28 -4.92
N ARG A 119 24.04 9.63 -5.42
CA ARG A 119 23.76 9.91 -6.84
C ARG A 119 24.37 11.24 -7.30
N GLU A 120 24.52 12.23 -6.41
CA GLU A 120 25.00 13.55 -6.78
C GLU A 120 26.50 13.54 -7.14
N ASP A 121 26.87 14.17 -8.27
CA ASP A 121 28.20 14.05 -8.91
C ASP A 121 29.38 14.65 -8.12
N ASN A 122 29.14 15.34 -6.99
CA ASN A 122 30.16 16.17 -6.36
C ASN A 122 31.00 15.40 -5.31
N GLU A 123 32.06 14.72 -5.75
CA GLU A 123 32.85 13.75 -4.96
C GLU A 123 33.35 14.25 -3.58
N SER A 124 33.72 15.52 -3.47
CA SER A 124 34.29 16.08 -2.23
C SER A 124 33.26 16.33 -1.11
N LYS A 125 31.97 16.41 -1.46
CA LYS A 125 30.89 16.66 -0.49
C LYS A 125 29.93 15.49 -0.32
N LYS A 126 30.09 14.39 -1.07
CA LYS A 126 29.21 13.19 -1.00
C LYS A 126 28.98 12.68 0.42
N PHE A 127 30.03 12.60 1.25
CA PHE A 127 29.90 12.11 2.62
C PHE A 127 29.19 13.11 3.55
N ILE A 128 29.42 14.42 3.39
CA ILE A 128 28.76 15.45 4.19
C ILE A 128 27.30 15.59 3.78
N HIS A 129 27.02 15.65 2.47
CA HIS A 129 25.66 15.62 1.93
C HIS A 129 24.95 14.34 2.30
N CYS A 130 25.62 13.18 2.29
CA CYS A 130 25.02 11.98 2.85
C CYS A 130 24.64 12.22 4.32
N ILE A 131 25.54 12.63 5.21
CA ILE A 131 25.18 12.78 6.64
C ILE A 131 24.07 13.82 6.88
N VAL A 132 24.08 14.94 6.15
CA VAL A 132 23.17 16.07 6.37
C VAL A 132 21.84 15.90 5.63
N ASP A 133 21.87 15.43 4.39
CA ASP A 133 20.67 15.24 3.57
C ASP A 133 19.88 14.02 4.02
N GLY A 134 18.57 14.21 4.07
CA GLY A 134 17.62 13.25 4.62
C GLY A 134 17.32 13.43 6.10
N THR A 135 18.14 14.15 6.89
CA THR A 135 17.89 14.30 8.34
C THR A 135 16.73 15.28 8.60
N TRP A 136 16.92 16.57 8.25
CA TRP A 136 15.87 17.58 8.39
C TRP A 136 14.74 17.40 7.36
N GLY A 137 15.10 16.90 6.17
CA GLY A 137 14.16 16.56 5.10
C GLY A 137 13.13 15.53 5.56
N THR A 138 13.55 14.45 6.23
CA THR A 138 12.62 13.42 6.73
C THR A 138 11.71 14.00 7.81
N ILE A 139 12.22 14.79 8.75
CA ILE A 139 11.39 15.42 9.80
C ILE A 139 10.32 16.32 9.19
N LYS A 140 10.71 17.21 8.26
CA LYS A 140 9.76 18.07 7.55
C LYS A 140 8.77 17.26 6.70
N GLY A 141 9.26 16.19 6.08
CA GLY A 141 8.47 15.20 5.35
C GLY A 141 7.40 14.57 6.24
N SER A 142 7.75 14.10 7.43
CA SER A 142 6.81 13.55 8.42
C SER A 142 5.72 14.58 8.80
N CYS A 143 6.09 15.84 9.05
CA CYS A 143 5.10 16.90 9.31
C CYS A 143 4.17 17.13 8.11
N THR A 144 4.69 17.00 6.89
CA THR A 144 3.89 17.14 5.66
C THR A 144 2.92 15.99 5.52
N VAL A 145 3.37 14.75 5.74
CA VAL A 145 2.51 13.55 5.73
C VAL A 145 1.37 13.66 6.74
N VAL A 146 1.65 14.11 7.97
CA VAL A 146 0.61 14.34 8.98
C VAL A 146 -0.39 15.41 8.53
N ARG A 147 0.10 16.50 7.92
CA ARG A 147 -0.76 17.56 7.40
C ARG A 147 -1.66 17.07 6.26
N ASP A 148 -1.13 16.29 5.34
CA ASP A 148 -1.89 15.74 4.22
C ASP A 148 -2.94 14.73 4.71
N PHE A 149 -2.59 13.93 5.72
CA PHE A 149 -3.56 13.05 6.40
C PHE A 149 -4.67 13.83 7.11
N ALA A 150 -4.31 14.94 7.79
CA ALA A 150 -5.28 15.83 8.41
C ALA A 150 -6.21 16.48 7.39
N ASP A 151 -5.68 16.91 6.25
CA ASP A 151 -6.44 17.51 5.15
C ASP A 151 -7.49 16.54 4.60
N ILE A 152 -7.08 15.28 4.36
CA ILE A 152 -8.00 14.20 3.94
C ILE A 152 -9.10 13.98 4.98
N CYS A 153 -8.74 13.91 6.28
CA CYS A 153 -9.73 13.72 7.34
C CYS A 153 -10.71 14.89 7.42
N TYR A 154 -10.21 16.12 7.30
CA TYR A 154 -11.00 17.33 7.48
C TYR A 154 -11.92 17.62 6.28
N HIS A 155 -11.47 17.34 5.06
CA HIS A 155 -12.20 17.71 3.85
C HIS A 155 -12.89 16.52 3.18
N SER A 156 -12.17 15.43 2.91
CA SER A 156 -12.70 14.32 2.11
C SER A 156 -13.83 13.56 2.83
N TYR A 157 -13.69 13.35 4.14
CA TYR A 157 -14.68 12.59 4.90
C TYR A 157 -16.02 13.30 5.03
N PRO A 158 -16.10 14.59 5.44
CA PRO A 158 -17.37 15.31 5.47
C PRO A 158 -18.01 15.47 4.10
N LEU A 159 -17.22 15.72 3.05
CA LEU A 159 -17.73 15.82 1.67
C LEU A 159 -18.39 14.52 1.21
N TYR A 160 -17.78 13.37 1.50
CA TYR A 160 -18.39 12.07 1.21
C TYR A 160 -19.74 11.87 1.95
N LEU A 161 -19.80 12.25 3.23
CA LEU A 161 -21.04 12.15 4.02
C LEU A 161 -22.12 13.12 3.54
N GLU A 162 -21.73 14.28 3.02
CA GLU A 162 -22.62 15.24 2.38
C GLU A 162 -23.17 14.70 1.07
N GLU A 163 -22.33 14.15 0.20
CA GLU A 163 -22.77 13.49 -1.03
C GLU A 163 -23.71 12.31 -0.73
N LEU A 164 -23.41 11.49 0.28
CA LEU A 164 -24.28 10.39 0.71
C LEU A 164 -25.66 10.87 1.18
N ARG A 165 -25.72 12.07 1.77
CA ARG A 165 -26.95 12.70 2.25
C ARG A 165 -27.75 13.35 1.12
N GLU A 166 -27.08 13.98 0.17
CA GLU A 166 -27.69 14.85 -0.85
C GLU A 166 -27.89 14.20 -2.22
N SER A 167 -27.24 13.06 -2.49
CA SER A 167 -27.28 12.42 -3.80
C SER A 167 -28.73 12.13 -4.28
N PRO A 168 -29.18 12.75 -5.39
CA PRO A 168 -30.51 12.55 -5.97
C PRO A 168 -30.61 11.30 -6.85
N ALA A 169 -29.48 10.65 -7.17
CA ALA A 169 -29.37 9.66 -8.25
C ALA A 169 -30.02 8.30 -7.97
N SER A 170 -30.47 8.03 -6.74
CA SER A 170 -31.14 6.77 -6.39
C SER A 170 -32.31 7.00 -5.44
N ASN A 171 -33.27 7.83 -5.83
CA ASN A 171 -34.47 8.11 -5.03
C ASN A 171 -35.39 6.88 -4.79
N GLU A 172 -34.94 5.67 -5.17
CA GLU A 172 -35.53 4.42 -4.72
C GLU A 172 -35.10 4.14 -3.28
N LEU A 173 -36.07 4.19 -2.37
CA LEU A 173 -35.89 3.85 -0.97
C LEU A 173 -35.36 2.42 -0.86
N ARG A 174 -34.14 2.24 -0.33
CA ARG A 174 -33.55 0.91 -0.17
C ARG A 174 -34.13 0.25 1.09
N ALA A 175 -35.34 -0.28 0.95
CA ALA A 175 -36.04 -0.94 2.04
C ALA A 175 -35.29 -2.21 2.47
N LEU A 176 -35.00 -2.32 3.76
CA LEU A 176 -34.47 -3.53 4.38
C LEU A 176 -35.63 -4.46 4.71
N ARG A 177 -35.85 -5.43 3.82
CA ARG A 177 -36.65 -6.59 4.17
C ARG A 177 -35.82 -7.49 5.08
N LEU A 178 -36.19 -7.58 6.36
CA LEU A 178 -35.55 -8.43 7.38
C LEU A 178 -35.26 -9.86 6.88
N ILE A 179 -36.07 -10.38 5.96
CA ILE A 179 -35.86 -11.70 5.31
C ILE A 179 -34.52 -11.84 4.57
N HIS A 180 -33.90 -10.74 4.12
CA HIS A 180 -32.60 -10.77 3.43
C HIS A 180 -31.41 -10.67 4.40
N VAL A 181 -31.63 -10.33 5.68
CA VAL A 181 -30.55 -10.19 6.67
C VAL A 181 -29.82 -11.53 6.89
N PRO A 182 -30.51 -12.68 7.08
CA PRO A 182 -29.83 -13.96 7.16
C PRO A 182 -29.00 -14.28 5.92
N ALA A 183 -29.51 -13.95 4.72
CA ALA A 183 -28.80 -14.15 3.47
C ALA A 183 -27.52 -13.29 3.38
N CYS A 184 -27.55 -12.05 3.88
CA CYS A 184 -26.38 -11.17 3.95
C CYS A 184 -25.33 -11.73 4.92
N ILE A 185 -25.74 -12.22 6.09
CA ILE A 185 -24.84 -12.83 7.09
C ILE A 185 -24.18 -14.08 6.50
N ILE A 186 -24.97 -14.99 5.90
CA ILE A 186 -24.44 -16.21 5.28
C ILE A 186 -23.48 -15.87 4.14
N ALA A 187 -23.80 -14.89 3.29
CA ALA A 187 -22.92 -14.47 2.21
C ALA A 187 -21.59 -13.89 2.70
N GLY A 188 -21.61 -13.08 3.77
CA GLY A 188 -20.38 -12.53 4.37
C GLY A 188 -19.51 -13.61 5.00
N LEU A 189 -20.12 -14.57 5.71
CA LEU A 189 -19.41 -15.72 6.26
C LEU A 189 -18.81 -16.60 5.15
N MET A 190 -19.56 -16.84 4.08
CA MET A 190 -19.06 -17.55 2.89
C MET A 190 -17.88 -16.79 2.25
N GLY A 191 -17.99 -15.47 2.09
CA GLY A 191 -16.90 -14.64 1.59
C GLY A 191 -15.65 -14.77 2.45
N LEU A 192 -15.77 -14.68 3.78
CA LEU A 192 -14.65 -14.91 4.69
C LEU A 192 -14.05 -16.32 4.58
N MET A 193 -14.90 -17.35 4.50
CA MET A 193 -14.46 -18.75 4.41
C MET A 193 -13.76 -19.06 3.09
N VAL A 194 -14.05 -18.32 2.02
CA VAL A 194 -13.52 -18.56 0.67
C VAL A 194 -12.36 -17.62 0.36
N ASP A 195 -12.52 -16.32 0.55
CA ASP A 195 -11.55 -15.32 0.13
C ASP A 195 -10.28 -15.38 0.96
N ILE A 196 -10.38 -15.53 2.29
CA ILE A 196 -9.19 -15.60 3.17
C ILE A 196 -8.25 -16.75 2.73
N PRO A 197 -8.70 -18.03 2.66
CA PRO A 197 -7.81 -19.10 2.26
C PRO A 197 -7.37 -19.01 0.80
N LEU A 198 -8.22 -18.57 -0.14
CA LEU A 198 -7.85 -18.51 -1.55
C LEU A 198 -6.86 -17.37 -1.84
N TYR A 199 -7.09 -16.17 -1.31
CA TYR A 199 -6.13 -15.07 -1.42
C TYR A 199 -4.80 -15.45 -0.78
N THR A 200 -4.83 -16.07 0.41
CA THR A 200 -3.61 -16.55 1.07
C THR A 200 -2.89 -17.60 0.22
N ALA A 201 -3.61 -18.58 -0.33
CA ALA A 201 -3.03 -19.63 -1.17
C ALA A 201 -2.43 -19.06 -2.46
N ILE A 202 -3.16 -18.20 -3.18
CA ILE A 202 -2.68 -17.54 -4.40
C ILE A 202 -1.42 -16.71 -4.09
N ALA A 203 -1.48 -15.88 -3.04
CA ALA A 203 -0.35 -15.04 -2.64
C ALA A 203 0.87 -15.90 -2.28
N VAL A 204 0.73 -16.93 -1.45
CA VAL A 204 1.84 -17.80 -1.04
C VAL A 204 2.42 -18.60 -2.21
N VAL A 205 1.58 -19.14 -3.10
CA VAL A 205 2.03 -19.92 -4.26
C VAL A 205 2.74 -19.05 -5.30
N LYS A 206 2.25 -17.84 -5.55
CA LYS A 206 2.82 -16.92 -6.55
C LYS A 206 4.01 -16.10 -6.03
N SER A 207 4.13 -15.94 -4.72
CA SER A 207 5.22 -15.14 -4.12
C SER A 207 6.64 -15.60 -4.45
N PRO A 208 6.96 -16.92 -4.49
CA PRO A 208 8.26 -17.38 -4.96
C PRO A 208 8.55 -16.93 -6.39
N TYR A 209 7.57 -17.02 -7.29
CA TYR A 209 7.72 -16.56 -8.67
C TYR A 209 7.94 -15.05 -8.73
N MET A 210 7.19 -14.28 -7.92
CA MET A 210 7.38 -12.83 -7.81
C MET A 210 8.77 -12.44 -7.30
N LEU A 211 9.27 -13.19 -6.31
CA LEU A 211 10.61 -13.00 -5.76
C LEU A 211 11.67 -13.24 -6.83
N PHE A 212 11.70 -14.44 -7.43
CA PHE A 212 12.75 -14.81 -8.39
C PHE A 212 12.65 -14.02 -9.70
N LYS A 213 11.46 -13.85 -10.26
CA LYS A 213 11.27 -13.10 -11.52
C LYS A 213 11.54 -11.62 -11.34
N GLY A 214 11.06 -11.04 -10.23
CA GLY A 214 11.33 -9.65 -9.89
C GLY A 214 12.83 -9.40 -9.70
N TRP A 215 13.52 -10.26 -8.96
CA TRP A 215 14.98 -10.18 -8.83
C TRP A 215 15.70 -10.34 -10.16
N PHE A 216 15.34 -11.33 -10.97
CA PHE A 216 15.96 -11.53 -12.28
C PHE A 216 15.78 -10.30 -13.18
N ARG A 217 14.58 -9.72 -13.21
CA ARG A 217 14.28 -8.51 -13.99
C ARG A 217 15.06 -7.31 -13.48
N LEU A 218 15.08 -7.05 -12.17
CA LEU A 218 15.82 -5.93 -11.60
C LEU A 218 17.34 -6.06 -11.85
N ILE A 219 17.89 -7.26 -11.76
CA ILE A 219 19.31 -7.53 -12.10
C ILE A 219 19.54 -7.33 -13.61
N HIS A 220 18.63 -7.80 -14.46
CA HIS A 220 18.75 -7.65 -15.91
C HIS A 220 18.66 -6.17 -16.33
N ASP A 221 17.72 -5.41 -15.79
CA ASP A 221 17.57 -3.97 -16.07
C ASP A 221 18.82 -3.20 -15.59
N LEU A 222 19.43 -3.61 -14.48
CA LEU A 222 20.70 -3.07 -13.99
C LEU A 222 21.89 -3.36 -14.92
N ILE A 223 21.98 -4.58 -15.49
CA ILE A 223 23.08 -5.00 -16.38
C ILE A 223 22.91 -4.40 -17.78
N SER A 224 21.70 -4.43 -18.32
CA SER A 224 21.39 -4.00 -19.70
C SER A 224 21.28 -2.49 -19.84
N ARG A 225 21.28 -1.72 -18.74
CA ARG A 225 21.08 -0.26 -18.72
C ARG A 225 19.84 0.18 -19.50
N GLU A 226 18.77 -0.62 -19.45
CA GLU A 226 17.47 -0.30 -20.04
C GLU A 226 16.48 0.14 -18.93
N GLY A 227 15.54 1.02 -19.24
CA GLY A 227 14.50 1.48 -18.30
C GLY A 227 14.91 2.68 -17.42
N PRO A 228 14.41 2.80 -16.17
CA PRO A 228 14.67 3.94 -15.27
C PRO A 228 16.15 4.10 -14.84
N PHE A 229 17.02 3.20 -15.29
CA PHE A 229 18.43 3.08 -14.91
C PHE A 229 19.40 3.44 -16.05
N LEU A 230 18.95 4.31 -16.97
CA LEU A 230 19.74 4.75 -18.13
C LEU A 230 21.04 5.48 -17.73
N GLU A 231 21.07 6.09 -16.55
CA GLU A 231 22.15 6.94 -16.06
C GLU A 231 22.99 6.22 -14.99
N THR A 232 24.32 6.29 -15.11
CA THR A 232 25.25 5.61 -14.18
C THR A 232 25.11 6.04 -12.73
N ALA A 233 24.47 7.19 -12.49
CA ALA A 233 24.17 7.72 -11.17
C ALA A 233 23.08 6.91 -10.43
N CYS A 234 22.21 6.17 -11.15
CA CYS A 234 21.10 5.41 -10.56
C CYS A 234 21.48 4.01 -10.03
N ILE A 235 22.72 3.55 -10.27
CA ILE A 235 23.19 2.21 -9.89
C ILE A 235 23.02 1.92 -8.39
N PRO A 236 23.34 2.84 -7.45
CA PRO A 236 23.18 2.58 -6.03
C PRO A 236 21.70 2.40 -5.60
N ILE A 237 20.79 3.21 -6.14
CA ILE A 237 19.35 3.13 -5.84
C ILE A 237 18.79 1.81 -6.38
N ALA A 238 19.15 1.42 -7.60
CA ALA A 238 18.77 0.14 -8.18
C ALA A 238 19.22 -1.04 -7.30
N GLY A 239 20.45 -1.00 -6.77
CA GLY A 239 20.96 -2.01 -5.85
C GLY A 239 20.17 -2.08 -4.54
N LEU A 240 19.74 -0.94 -3.99
CA LEU A 240 18.87 -0.89 -2.81
C LEU A 240 17.51 -1.53 -3.10
N THR A 241 16.90 -1.25 -4.25
CA THR A 241 15.63 -1.86 -4.66
C THR A 241 15.74 -3.38 -4.79
N ILE A 242 16.83 -3.90 -5.35
CA ILE A 242 17.09 -5.35 -5.42
C ILE A 242 17.16 -5.95 -4.01
N LEU A 243 17.85 -5.29 -3.08
CA LEU A 243 17.98 -5.75 -1.69
C LEU A 243 16.65 -5.73 -0.93
N LEU A 244 15.82 -4.70 -1.14
CA LEU A 244 14.54 -4.52 -0.45
C LEU A 244 13.40 -5.33 -1.07
N TRP A 245 13.58 -5.87 -2.27
CA TRP A 245 12.56 -6.65 -2.99
C TRP A 245 11.93 -7.79 -2.16
N PRO A 246 12.67 -8.60 -1.37
CA PRO A 246 12.06 -9.64 -0.53
C PRO A 246 11.11 -9.08 0.52
N ILE A 247 11.42 -7.92 1.10
CA ILE A 247 10.55 -7.26 2.08
C ILE A 247 9.25 -6.82 1.39
N PHE A 248 9.34 -6.29 0.17
CA PHE A 248 8.18 -5.93 -0.63
C PHE A 248 7.28 -7.14 -0.92
N VAL A 249 7.88 -8.29 -1.27
CA VAL A 249 7.14 -9.55 -1.48
C VAL A 249 6.41 -9.98 -0.20
N VAL A 250 7.07 -9.98 0.95
CA VAL A 250 6.44 -10.34 2.23
C VAL A 250 5.32 -9.36 2.58
N ALA A 251 5.53 -8.06 2.41
CA ALA A 251 4.52 -7.04 2.66
C ALA A 251 3.28 -7.24 1.77
N SER A 252 3.46 -7.58 0.49
CA SER A 252 2.33 -7.86 -0.40
C SER A 252 1.48 -9.06 0.04
N ILE A 253 2.10 -10.11 0.59
CA ILE A 253 1.37 -11.28 1.13
C ILE A 253 0.53 -10.83 2.32
N LEU A 254 1.13 -10.09 3.25
CA LEU A 254 0.43 -9.61 4.45
C LEU A 254 -0.74 -8.70 4.09
N ILE A 255 -0.54 -7.80 3.13
CA ILE A 255 -1.59 -6.91 2.62
C ILE A 255 -2.71 -7.71 1.97
N ALA A 256 -2.39 -8.70 1.13
CA ALA A 256 -3.40 -9.55 0.46
C ALA A 256 -4.25 -10.33 1.47
N ILE A 257 -3.63 -10.91 2.50
CA ILE A 257 -4.34 -11.62 3.58
C ILE A 257 -5.25 -10.64 4.32
N PHE A 258 -4.73 -9.46 4.70
CA PHE A 258 -5.51 -8.48 5.43
C PHE A 258 -6.68 -7.92 4.61
N SER A 259 -6.48 -7.62 3.33
CA SER A 259 -7.52 -7.09 2.43
C SER A 259 -8.62 -8.11 2.15
N SER A 260 -8.29 -9.41 2.11
CA SER A 260 -9.25 -10.48 1.85
C SER A 260 -10.43 -10.50 2.83
N ILE A 261 -10.20 -10.07 4.08
CA ILE A 261 -11.25 -9.98 5.11
C ILE A 261 -12.32 -8.96 4.71
N PHE A 262 -11.91 -7.78 4.27
CA PHE A 262 -12.82 -6.70 3.89
C PHE A 262 -13.53 -7.01 2.57
N ILE A 263 -12.79 -7.55 1.60
CA ILE A 263 -13.33 -7.97 0.30
C ILE A 263 -14.39 -9.06 0.52
N GLY A 264 -14.09 -10.10 1.31
CA GLY A 264 -15.04 -11.17 1.60
C GLY A 264 -16.31 -10.68 2.32
N LEU A 265 -16.17 -9.79 3.30
CA LEU A 265 -17.33 -9.17 3.98
C LEU A 265 -18.18 -8.29 3.05
N TYR A 266 -17.57 -7.71 2.01
CA TYR A 266 -18.30 -6.89 1.04
C TYR A 266 -19.33 -7.70 0.23
N ALA A 267 -19.21 -9.03 0.18
CA ALA A 267 -20.24 -9.90 -0.38
C ALA A 267 -21.62 -9.66 0.28
N SER A 268 -21.67 -9.39 1.59
CA SER A 268 -22.92 -9.03 2.29
C SER A 268 -23.54 -7.75 1.74
N VAL A 269 -22.71 -6.76 1.41
CA VAL A 269 -23.16 -5.50 0.81
C VAL A 269 -23.74 -5.77 -0.57
N VAL A 270 -23.07 -6.57 -1.41
CA VAL A 270 -23.54 -6.92 -2.76
C VAL A 270 -24.89 -7.64 -2.72
N VAL A 271 -25.06 -8.63 -1.84
CA VAL A 271 -26.38 -9.30 -1.67
C VAL A 271 -27.47 -8.30 -1.31
N TYR A 272 -27.15 -7.34 -0.46
CA TYR A 272 -28.07 -6.31 -0.04
C TYR A 272 -28.41 -5.32 -1.17
N GLN A 273 -27.43 -4.92 -2.00
CA GLN A 273 -27.68 -4.00 -3.12
C GLN A 273 -28.49 -4.66 -4.24
N GLU A 274 -28.10 -5.88 -4.63
CA GLU A 274 -28.65 -6.63 -5.76
C GLU A 274 -29.91 -7.43 -5.40
N ARG A 275 -30.27 -7.49 -4.11
CA ARG A 275 -31.35 -8.33 -3.57
C ARG A 275 -31.27 -9.79 -4.03
N SER A 276 -30.06 -10.30 -4.24
CA SER A 276 -29.83 -11.64 -4.79
C SER A 276 -28.63 -12.31 -4.14
N PHE A 277 -28.88 -13.43 -3.47
CA PHE A 277 -27.83 -14.25 -2.87
C PHE A 277 -26.84 -14.79 -3.92
N ARG A 278 -27.36 -15.15 -5.10
CA ARG A 278 -26.52 -15.63 -6.22
C ARG A 278 -25.53 -14.57 -6.69
N ARG A 279 -25.91 -13.28 -6.69
CA ARG A 279 -25.02 -12.17 -7.05
C ARG A 279 -23.91 -11.99 -6.01
N GLY A 280 -24.22 -12.14 -4.72
CA GLY A 280 -23.20 -12.14 -3.67
C GLY A 280 -22.19 -13.27 -3.80
N LEU A 281 -22.65 -14.49 -4.08
CA LEU A 281 -21.74 -15.62 -4.33
C LEU A 281 -20.92 -15.42 -5.62
N ALA A 282 -21.54 -14.89 -6.67
CA ALA A 282 -20.83 -14.55 -7.90
C ALA A 282 -19.76 -13.48 -7.64
N TYR A 283 -20.02 -12.51 -6.76
CA TYR A 283 -19.03 -11.51 -6.34
C TYR A 283 -17.83 -12.15 -5.64
N VAL A 284 -18.04 -13.04 -4.67
CA VAL A 284 -16.94 -13.76 -3.98
C VAL A 284 -16.05 -14.48 -5.00
N ILE A 285 -16.66 -15.24 -5.91
CA ILE A 285 -15.91 -15.97 -6.95
C ILE A 285 -15.19 -14.99 -7.90
N ALA A 286 -15.86 -13.91 -8.30
CA ALA A 286 -15.29 -12.91 -9.20
C ALA A 286 -14.10 -12.18 -8.58
N MET A 287 -14.16 -11.83 -7.29
CA MET A 287 -13.06 -11.15 -6.60
C MET A 287 -11.83 -12.04 -6.46
N VAL A 288 -12.01 -13.35 -6.26
CA VAL A 288 -10.88 -14.30 -6.27
C VAL A 288 -10.29 -14.41 -7.67
N ALA A 289 -11.13 -14.49 -8.71
CA ALA A 289 -10.67 -14.54 -10.09
C ALA A 289 -9.91 -13.27 -10.49
N GLU A 290 -10.42 -12.09 -10.13
CA GLU A 290 -9.78 -10.79 -10.35
C GLU A 290 -8.41 -10.72 -9.65
N PHE A 291 -8.32 -11.21 -8.41
CA PHE A 291 -7.05 -11.24 -7.69
C PHE A 291 -6.04 -12.22 -8.33
N ASP A 292 -6.51 -13.38 -8.79
CA ASP A 292 -5.68 -14.31 -9.54
C ASP A 292 -5.18 -13.69 -10.85
N GLU A 293 -6.06 -13.01 -11.59
CA GLU A 293 -5.74 -12.30 -12.84
C GLU A 293 -4.76 -11.14 -12.59
N TYR A 294 -5.03 -10.29 -11.61
CA TYR A 294 -4.14 -9.19 -11.22
C TYR A 294 -2.73 -9.69 -10.88
N THR A 295 -2.63 -10.78 -10.10
CA THR A 295 -1.34 -11.39 -9.76
C THR A 295 -0.69 -12.10 -10.95
N ASN A 296 -1.46 -12.65 -11.88
CA ASN A 296 -0.94 -13.19 -13.15
C ASN A 296 -0.37 -12.09 -14.03
N ASP A 297 -1.08 -10.97 -14.18
CA ASP A 297 -0.66 -9.81 -14.98
C ASP A 297 0.62 -9.19 -14.43
N TRP A 298 0.68 -9.01 -13.11
CA TRP A 298 1.89 -8.54 -12.43
C TRP A 298 3.10 -9.43 -12.72
N LEU A 299 2.85 -10.73 -12.86
CA LEU A 299 3.85 -11.75 -13.13
C LEU A 299 3.97 -12.12 -14.61
N TYR A 300 3.24 -11.50 -15.53
CA TYR A 300 3.10 -11.90 -16.93
C TYR A 300 2.91 -13.44 -17.11
N LEU A 301 2.08 -14.04 -16.26
CA LEU A 301 1.69 -15.45 -16.36
C LEU A 301 0.47 -15.57 -17.29
N ARG A 302 0.28 -16.73 -17.91
CA ARG A 302 -0.89 -16.99 -18.76
C ARG A 302 -2.11 -17.26 -17.87
N GLU A 303 -3.25 -16.65 -18.21
CA GLU A 303 -4.55 -16.79 -17.52
C GLU A 303 -4.83 -18.26 -17.12
N GLY A 304 -5.12 -18.49 -15.84
CA GLY A 304 -5.46 -19.81 -15.30
C GLY A 304 -4.31 -20.81 -15.18
N THR A 305 -3.04 -20.39 -15.33
CA THR A 305 -1.88 -21.27 -15.19
C THR A 305 -0.77 -20.65 -14.34
N VAL A 306 0.01 -21.52 -13.69
CA VAL A 306 1.23 -21.12 -12.95
C VAL A 306 2.42 -20.90 -13.91
N LEU A 307 2.20 -20.99 -15.22
CA LEU A 307 3.27 -20.98 -16.22
C LEU A 307 3.36 -19.62 -16.95
N PRO A 308 4.58 -19.13 -17.22
CA PRO A 308 4.79 -17.83 -17.87
C PRO A 308 4.30 -17.82 -19.32
N ASN A 309 3.74 -16.68 -19.73
CA ASN A 309 3.27 -16.44 -21.10
C ASN A 309 4.49 -16.32 -22.05
N GLN A 310 4.43 -16.92 -23.24
CA GLN A 310 5.51 -16.86 -24.25
C GLN A 310 5.33 -15.72 -25.28
N ALA A 311 4.43 -14.75 -25.04
CA ALA A 311 4.14 -13.69 -25.99
C ALA A 311 5.12 -12.50 -25.89
N PRO A 312 5.53 -11.88 -27.01
CA PRO A 312 6.55 -10.84 -27.04
C PRO A 312 6.05 -9.49 -26.47
N VAL A 313 7.00 -8.79 -25.87
CA VAL A 313 6.88 -7.56 -25.07
C VAL A 313 6.30 -6.38 -25.86
N SER A 314 5.22 -5.76 -25.37
CA SER A 314 4.91 -4.34 -25.65
C SER A 314 5.32 -3.47 -24.46
N LYS A 315 6.15 -2.45 -24.72
CA LYS A 315 6.92 -1.67 -23.74
C LYS A 315 6.12 -0.59 -22.98
N GLU A 316 4.79 -0.55 -23.06
CA GLU A 316 4.02 0.66 -22.70
C GLU A 316 3.52 0.74 -21.25
N LYS A 317 3.48 -0.34 -20.45
CA LYS A 317 2.98 -0.27 -19.06
C LYS A 317 4.05 0.11 -18.01
N CYS A 318 5.27 0.47 -18.43
CA CYS A 318 6.43 0.57 -17.53
C CYS A 318 6.62 1.92 -16.80
N CYS A 319 5.70 2.88 -16.91
CA CYS A 319 5.92 4.24 -16.41
C CYS A 319 5.10 4.64 -15.16
N SER A 320 4.23 3.78 -14.61
CA SER A 320 3.31 4.19 -13.52
C SER A 320 3.65 3.66 -12.13
N ILE A 321 4.82 3.03 -11.92
CA ILE A 321 5.21 2.54 -10.59
C ILE A 321 6.68 2.84 -10.33
N ILE A 322 6.99 4.13 -10.24
CA ILE A 322 8.01 4.70 -9.35
C ILE A 322 7.36 5.89 -8.65
#